data_AF-Q19TT1-F1
#
_entry.id   AF-Q19TT1-F1
#
_cell.length_a   1.000
_cell.length_b   1.000
_cell.length_c   1.000
_cell.angle_alpha   90.00
_cell.angle_beta   90.00
_cell.angle_gamma   90.00
#
_symmetry.space_group_name_H-M   'P 1'
#
loop_
_entity.id
_entity.type
_entity.pdbx_description
1 polymer ?
#
loop_
_entity_poly.entity_id
_entity_poly.type
_entity_poly.pdbx_seq_one_letter_code
_entity_poly.pdbx_strand_id
1 'polypeptide(L)'
;YVRMVRTDLMGIVREDLIYDLGRHVDDSVHLFEEWGLPCWVKKDGKNLDGAQAKKEGMSLRSGAAPVRSGRWQIMINGESYKVIVAEAAKNALGSDRYLDRIFIVKLLLDAKTPNRIAGAVGFSVRENKVYVIKANAMSVACGGAVNVYRPRSTGEGLGRAWYPVWNAGSTYTMCAQVGAEMTMMENRFVPARFKDGYGPVGAWFLLFKAKATNAKGEDYCVTNRAMLKPYEDRGYAKGHIIPTCLRNHMMLREMREGRGPIYMDTATAL
;
A
#
# COMPACT_ATOMS: atom_id res chain seq x y z
N TYR A 1 15.47 0.88 7.70
CA TYR A 1 14.13 0.54 7.20
C TYR A 1 13.38 -0.38 8.19
N VAL A 2 13.87 -1.59 8.48
CA VAL A 2 13.25 -2.58 9.41
C VAL A 2 12.70 -1.95 10.70
N ARG A 3 13.52 -1.20 11.44
CA ARG A 3 13.08 -0.54 12.69
C ARG A 3 11.85 0.35 12.51
N MET A 4 11.76 1.08 11.40
CA MET A 4 10.60 1.93 11.12
C MET A 4 9.34 1.09 10.92
N VAL A 5 9.42 0.03 10.12
CA VAL A 5 8.28 -0.86 9.85
C VAL A 5 7.85 -1.56 11.13
N ARG A 6 8.80 -2.09 11.90
CA ARG A 6 8.52 -2.72 13.19
C ARG A 6 7.85 -1.78 14.18
N THR A 7 8.31 -0.54 14.29
CA THR A 7 7.66 0.45 15.16
C THR A 7 6.23 0.73 14.69
N ASP A 8 6.01 0.96 13.39
CA ASP A 8 4.66 1.25 12.88
C ASP A 8 3.68 0.09 13.03
N LEU A 9 4.17 -1.16 12.89
CA LEU A 9 3.40 -2.39 13.05
C LEU A 9 3.42 -2.95 14.48
N MET A 10 3.58 -2.07 15.48
CA MET A 10 3.43 -2.40 16.90
C MET A 10 4.34 -3.54 17.39
N GLY A 11 5.52 -3.68 16.79
CA GLY A 11 6.57 -4.60 17.26
C GLY A 11 6.46 -6.04 16.75
N ILE A 12 5.35 -6.45 16.13
CA ILE A 12 5.11 -7.84 15.74
C ILE A 12 5.25 -7.97 14.22
N VAL A 13 6.43 -8.38 13.76
CA VAL A 13 6.77 -8.48 12.34
C VAL A 13 7.79 -9.58 12.07
N ARG A 14 7.89 -10.01 10.81
CA ARG A 14 9.00 -10.82 10.29
C ARG A 14 10.12 -9.91 9.79
N GLU A 15 11.07 -9.61 10.66
CA GLU A 15 12.19 -8.69 10.34
C GLU A 15 13.07 -9.20 9.20
N ASP A 16 13.23 -10.52 9.07
CA ASP A 16 13.95 -11.18 8.00
C ASP A 16 13.34 -10.86 6.63
N LEU A 17 12.02 -10.97 6.49
CA LEU A 17 11.31 -10.65 5.24
C LEU A 17 11.37 -9.15 4.92
N ILE A 18 11.26 -8.29 5.93
CA ILE A 18 11.34 -6.84 5.75
C ILE A 18 12.74 -6.41 5.33
N TYR A 19 13.77 -6.99 5.95
CA TYR A 19 15.16 -6.72 5.59
C TYR A 19 15.45 -7.18 4.17
N ASP A 20 15.02 -8.39 3.83
CA ASP A 20 15.24 -8.97 2.51
C ASP A 20 14.54 -8.15 1.40
N LEU A 21 13.30 -7.72 1.61
CA LEU A 21 12.63 -6.76 0.73
C LEU A 21 13.44 -5.46 0.64
N GLY A 22 13.82 -4.89 1.79
CA GLY A 22 14.46 -3.59 1.88
C GLY A 22 15.82 -3.49 1.17
N ARG A 23 16.55 -4.60 1.03
CA ARG A 23 17.82 -4.64 0.30
C ARG A 23 17.69 -4.85 -1.21
N HIS A 24 16.51 -5.24 -1.71
CA HIS A 24 16.26 -5.45 -3.14
C HIS A 24 15.41 -4.34 -3.79
N VAL A 25 14.63 -3.59 -3.00
CA VAL A 25 13.63 -2.65 -3.53
C VAL A 25 14.21 -1.53 -4.39
N ASP A 26 15.37 -0.99 -4.02
CA ASP A 26 15.98 0.13 -4.75
C ASP A 26 16.35 -0.25 -6.19
N ASP A 27 16.77 -1.50 -6.42
CA ASP A 27 17.08 -1.99 -7.78
C ASP A 27 15.83 -2.05 -8.67
N SER A 28 14.70 -2.50 -8.12
CA SER A 28 13.41 -2.47 -8.82
C SER A 28 12.97 -1.04 -9.14
N VAL A 29 13.21 -0.08 -8.23
CA VAL A 29 12.90 1.34 -8.48
C VAL A 29 13.74 1.91 -9.62
N HIS A 30 15.03 1.57 -9.68
CA HIS A 30 15.88 1.98 -10.80
C HIS A 30 15.39 1.38 -12.14
N LEU A 31 14.95 0.13 -12.14
CA LEU A 31 14.36 -0.49 -13.33
C LEU A 31 13.08 0.23 -13.77
N PHE A 32 12.24 0.68 -12.83
CA PHE A 32 11.04 1.44 -13.20
C PHE A 32 11.38 2.74 -13.92
N GLU A 33 12.37 3.49 -13.43
CA GLU A 33 12.84 4.72 -14.09
C GLU A 33 13.41 4.42 -15.49
N GLU A 34 14.20 3.35 -15.61
CA GLU A 34 14.77 2.89 -16.89
C GLU A 34 13.69 2.52 -17.91
N TRP A 35 12.61 1.85 -17.47
CA TRP A 35 11.45 1.53 -18.31
C TRP A 35 10.59 2.75 -18.65
N GLY A 36 10.88 3.92 -18.08
CA GLY A 36 10.26 5.18 -18.44
C GLY A 36 9.38 5.82 -17.35
N LEU A 37 9.39 5.32 -16.11
CA LEU A 37 8.67 5.97 -15.01
C LEU A 37 9.33 7.32 -14.66
N PRO A 38 8.63 8.46 -14.77
CA PRO A 38 9.24 9.75 -14.49
C PRO A 38 9.40 9.97 -12.97
N CYS A 39 10.64 10.04 -12.52
CA CYS A 39 11.02 10.26 -11.12
C CYS A 39 11.47 11.70 -10.88
N TRP A 40 10.98 12.33 -9.81
CA TRP A 40 11.36 13.71 -9.49
C TRP A 40 12.74 13.75 -8.84
N VAL A 41 13.57 14.71 -9.26
CA VAL A 41 14.92 14.91 -8.72
C VAL A 41 15.12 16.34 -8.20
N LYS A 42 16.15 16.52 -7.37
CA LYS A 42 16.56 17.84 -6.88
C LYS A 42 17.71 18.38 -7.70
N LYS A 43 17.64 19.68 -8.02
CA LYS A 43 18.73 20.45 -8.62
C LYS A 43 18.74 21.86 -8.05
N ASP A 44 19.89 22.30 -7.53
CA ASP A 44 20.10 23.68 -7.04
C ASP A 44 19.00 24.17 -6.08
N GLY A 45 18.57 23.30 -5.16
CA GLY A 45 17.51 23.59 -4.20
C GLY A 45 16.08 23.57 -4.77
N LYS A 46 15.90 23.33 -6.07
CA LYS A 46 14.61 23.21 -6.75
C LYS A 46 14.25 21.74 -6.99
N ASN A 47 12.95 21.50 -7.12
CA ASN A 47 12.39 20.21 -7.51
C ASN A 47 12.17 20.24 -9.03
N LEU A 48 12.68 19.23 -9.73
CA LEU A 48 12.38 18.98 -11.14
C LEU A 48 11.43 17.79 -11.22
N ASP A 49 10.39 17.91 -12.05
CA ASP A 49 9.57 16.75 -12.40
C ASP A 49 10.37 15.75 -13.25
N GLY A 50 9.84 14.54 -13.44
CA GLY A 50 10.60 13.49 -14.12
C GLY A 50 10.91 13.77 -15.61
N ALA A 51 10.08 14.56 -16.30
CA ALA A 51 10.34 14.92 -17.69
C ALA A 51 11.45 15.99 -17.78
N GLN A 52 11.43 16.97 -16.88
CA GLN A 52 12.47 17.98 -16.75
C GLN A 52 13.81 17.34 -16.37
N ALA A 53 13.81 16.45 -15.38
CA ALA A 53 14.99 15.71 -14.94
C ALA A 53 15.65 14.95 -16.11
N LYS A 54 14.84 14.22 -16.89
CA LYS A 54 15.30 13.46 -18.05
C LYS A 54 15.89 14.37 -19.14
N LYS A 55 15.26 15.53 -19.41
CA LYS A 55 15.76 16.51 -20.40
C LYS A 55 17.14 17.05 -20.02
N GLU A 56 17.43 17.15 -18.73
CA GLU A 56 18.72 17.57 -18.21
C GLU A 56 19.72 16.42 -18.02
N GLY A 57 19.37 15.19 -18.43
CA GLY A 57 20.24 14.02 -18.29
C GLY A 57 20.41 13.54 -16.84
N MET A 58 19.53 13.94 -15.93
CA MET A 58 19.54 13.51 -14.52
C MET A 58 18.66 12.28 -14.32
N SER A 59 19.12 11.29 -13.55
CA SER A 59 18.36 10.10 -13.18
C SER A 59 18.73 9.60 -11.80
N LEU A 60 17.84 8.86 -11.14
CA LEU A 60 18.12 8.23 -9.85
C LEU A 60 19.33 7.29 -9.95
N ARG A 61 19.40 6.49 -11.03
CA ARG A 61 20.50 5.52 -11.23
C ARG A 61 21.86 6.20 -11.46
N SER A 62 21.90 7.42 -12.00
CA SER A 62 23.16 8.19 -12.14
C SER A 62 23.54 8.99 -10.89
N GLY A 63 22.80 8.83 -9.78
CA GLY A 63 23.09 9.45 -8.49
C GLY A 63 22.34 10.75 -8.24
N ALA A 64 21.38 11.14 -9.08
CA ALA A 64 20.56 12.32 -8.81
C ALA A 64 19.73 12.13 -7.53
N ALA A 65 19.73 13.15 -6.67
CA ALA A 65 19.00 13.09 -5.41
C ALA A 65 17.48 13.15 -5.66
N PRO A 66 16.67 12.20 -5.15
CA PRO A 66 15.22 12.23 -5.36
C PRO A 66 14.55 13.34 -4.57
N VAL A 67 13.44 13.87 -5.09
CA VAL A 67 12.50 14.65 -4.29
C VAL A 67 11.77 13.71 -3.34
N ARG A 68 11.87 13.98 -2.04
CA ARG A 68 11.29 13.15 -0.98
C ARG A 68 10.18 13.90 -0.26
N SER A 69 8.98 13.31 -0.18
CA SER A 69 7.91 13.82 0.68
C SER A 69 8.14 13.46 2.14
N GLY A 70 8.70 12.28 2.39
CA GLY A 70 9.16 11.83 3.71
C GLY A 70 10.45 11.03 3.58
N ARG A 71 10.98 10.51 4.70
CA ARG A 71 12.26 9.78 4.68
C ARG A 71 12.26 8.58 3.72
N TRP A 72 11.13 7.93 3.51
CA TRP A 72 11.06 6.63 2.82
C TRP A 72 10.32 6.68 1.48
N GLN A 73 9.86 7.84 1.04
CA GLN A 73 9.03 8.01 -0.15
C GLN A 73 9.69 9.00 -1.11
N ILE A 74 9.62 8.71 -2.40
CA ILE A 74 10.05 9.61 -3.48
C ILE A 74 8.84 10.08 -4.28
N MET A 75 8.94 11.25 -4.90
CA MET A 75 7.90 11.80 -5.77
C MET A 75 8.08 11.28 -7.21
N ILE A 76 6.98 10.95 -7.86
CA ILE A 76 6.94 10.45 -9.25
C ILE A 76 5.75 11.07 -10.00
N ASN A 77 5.84 11.16 -11.32
CA ASN A 77 4.66 11.34 -12.19
C ASN A 77 4.10 9.96 -12.54
N GLY A 78 3.42 9.33 -11.58
CA GLY A 78 3.08 7.91 -11.64
C GLY A 78 1.75 7.55 -12.30
N GLU A 79 1.18 8.40 -13.16
CA GLU A 79 -0.10 8.12 -13.82
C GLU A 79 -0.04 6.80 -14.61
N SER A 80 1.01 6.66 -15.43
CA SER A 80 1.25 5.49 -16.27
C SER A 80 2.04 4.37 -15.56
N TYR A 81 2.17 4.41 -14.24
CA TYR A 81 3.04 3.48 -13.51
C TYR A 81 2.68 2.01 -13.78
N LYS A 82 1.39 1.66 -13.74
CA LYS A 82 0.99 0.27 -14.00
C LYS A 82 1.19 -0.16 -15.45
N VAL A 83 0.97 0.71 -16.44
CA VAL A 83 1.16 0.33 -17.85
C VAL A 83 2.63 0.10 -18.16
N ILE A 84 3.54 0.90 -17.62
CA ILE A 84 4.99 0.71 -17.74
C ILE A 84 5.42 -0.66 -17.18
N VAL A 85 4.98 -0.98 -15.96
CA VAL A 85 5.31 -2.27 -15.33
C VAL A 85 4.68 -3.44 -16.09
N ALA A 86 3.45 -3.28 -16.57
CA ALA A 86 2.75 -4.32 -17.34
C ALA A 86 3.42 -4.55 -18.70
N GLU A 87 3.90 -3.50 -19.36
CA GLU A 87 4.64 -3.60 -20.62
C GLU A 87 5.95 -4.36 -20.43
N ALA A 88 6.75 -4.01 -19.42
CA ALA A 88 7.98 -4.72 -19.11
C ALA A 88 7.73 -6.22 -18.84
N ALA A 89 6.70 -6.54 -18.04
CA ALA A 89 6.31 -7.92 -17.77
C ALA A 89 5.82 -8.64 -19.04
N LYS A 90 5.08 -7.96 -19.91
CA LYS A 90 4.57 -8.52 -21.16
C LYS A 90 5.69 -8.79 -22.16
N ASN A 91 6.65 -7.89 -22.26
CA ASN A 91 7.81 -8.03 -23.14
C ASN A 91 8.74 -9.17 -22.67
N ALA A 92 8.95 -9.31 -21.36
CA ALA A 92 9.77 -10.38 -20.80
C ALA A 92 9.12 -11.77 -20.94
N LEU A 93 7.81 -11.87 -20.70
CA LEU A 93 7.09 -13.15 -20.74
C LEU A 93 6.54 -13.48 -22.14
N GLY A 94 6.35 -12.53 -23.06
CA GLY A 94 5.73 -12.82 -24.36
C GLY A 94 4.21 -13.02 -24.27
N SER A 95 3.49 -12.55 -25.29
CA SER A 95 2.02 -12.41 -25.24
C SER A 95 1.25 -13.73 -25.26
N ASP A 96 1.85 -14.78 -25.79
CA ASP A 96 1.30 -16.15 -25.88
C ASP A 96 1.21 -16.85 -24.53
N ARG A 97 2.00 -16.40 -23.55
CA ARG A 97 2.03 -16.93 -22.18
C ARG A 97 1.15 -16.15 -21.20
N TYR A 98 0.33 -15.20 -21.69
CA TYR A 98 -0.66 -14.48 -20.90
C TYR A 98 -2.06 -15.06 -21.06
N LEU A 99 -2.74 -15.26 -19.94
CA LEU A 99 -4.16 -15.58 -19.89
C LEU A 99 -4.91 -14.46 -19.18
N ASP A 100 -5.52 -13.58 -19.95
CA ASP A 100 -6.34 -12.49 -19.43
C ASP A 100 -7.82 -12.89 -19.32
N ARG A 101 -8.56 -12.18 -18.48
CA ARG A 101 -10.01 -12.40 -18.26
C ARG A 101 -10.36 -13.83 -17.81
N ILE A 102 -9.42 -14.51 -17.14
CA ILE A 102 -9.64 -15.78 -16.46
C ILE A 102 -9.64 -15.53 -14.95
N PHE A 103 -10.72 -15.90 -14.27
CA PHE A 103 -10.82 -15.80 -12.82
C PHE A 103 -10.51 -17.16 -12.19
N ILE A 104 -9.45 -17.22 -11.38
CA ILE A 104 -9.05 -18.42 -10.64
C ILE A 104 -9.87 -18.53 -9.36
N VAL A 105 -10.42 -19.72 -9.10
CA VAL A 105 -11.35 -19.97 -8.00
C VAL A 105 -10.77 -20.92 -6.96
N LYS A 106 -10.03 -21.95 -7.39
CA LYS A 106 -9.59 -23.03 -6.50
C LYS A 106 -8.18 -23.51 -6.85
N LEU A 107 -7.40 -23.80 -5.82
CA LEU A 107 -6.11 -24.48 -5.94
C LEU A 107 -6.28 -25.99 -5.74
N LEU A 108 -5.41 -26.76 -6.37
CA LEU A 108 -5.45 -28.23 -6.36
C LEU A 108 -4.18 -28.78 -5.73
N LEU A 109 -4.30 -29.70 -4.79
CA LEU A 109 -3.18 -30.47 -4.24
C LEU A 109 -2.87 -31.70 -5.12
N ASP A 110 -1.65 -32.18 -5.04
CA ASP A 110 -1.18 -33.41 -5.65
C ASP A 110 -1.89 -34.61 -5.01
N ALA A 111 -2.33 -35.55 -5.85
CA ALA A 111 -3.10 -36.70 -5.38
C ALA A 111 -2.22 -37.77 -4.68
N LYS A 112 -0.91 -37.76 -4.91
CA LYS A 112 0.02 -38.79 -4.42
C LYS A 112 0.93 -38.26 -3.32
N THR A 113 1.24 -36.97 -3.33
CA THR A 113 2.19 -36.32 -2.43
C THR A 113 1.44 -35.36 -1.51
N PRO A 114 1.32 -35.67 -0.21
CA PRO A 114 0.68 -34.78 0.76
C PRO A 114 1.34 -33.39 0.77
N ASN A 115 0.52 -32.35 0.97
CA ASN A 115 0.97 -30.96 1.09
C ASN A 115 1.78 -30.42 -0.11
N ARG A 116 1.52 -30.94 -1.32
CA ARG A 116 2.14 -30.49 -2.57
C ARG A 116 1.09 -29.86 -3.47
N ILE A 117 1.32 -28.65 -3.96
CA ILE A 117 0.44 -28.04 -4.97
C ILE A 117 0.54 -28.80 -6.30
N ALA A 118 -0.53 -28.87 -7.09
CA ALA A 118 -0.53 -29.50 -8.42
C ALA A 118 -1.11 -28.59 -9.52
N GLY A 119 -1.86 -27.57 -9.15
CA GLY A 119 -2.53 -26.73 -10.13
C GLY A 119 -3.60 -25.81 -9.57
N ALA A 120 -4.38 -25.25 -10.49
CA ALA A 120 -5.48 -24.34 -10.19
C ALA A 120 -6.63 -24.52 -11.19
N VAL A 121 -7.82 -24.14 -10.78
CA VAL A 121 -9.04 -24.14 -11.60
C VAL A 121 -9.63 -22.75 -11.62
N GLY A 122 -10.03 -22.30 -12.80
CA GLY A 122 -10.71 -21.05 -13.02
C GLY A 122 -11.66 -21.12 -14.21
N PHE A 123 -12.28 -19.99 -14.54
CA PHE A 123 -13.16 -19.87 -15.69
C PHE A 123 -12.99 -18.53 -16.39
N SER A 124 -13.30 -18.50 -17.69
CA SER A 124 -13.30 -17.26 -18.46
C SER A 124 -14.50 -16.39 -18.09
N VAL A 125 -14.28 -15.09 -17.97
CA VAL A 125 -15.36 -14.09 -17.81
C VAL A 125 -15.80 -13.50 -19.17
N ARG A 126 -15.47 -14.19 -20.28
CA ARG A 126 -15.83 -13.79 -21.65
C ARG A 126 -16.49 -14.91 -22.46
N GLU A 127 -16.33 -16.16 -22.04
CA GLU A 127 -16.87 -17.35 -22.71
C GLU A 127 -17.10 -18.46 -21.69
N ASN A 128 -17.93 -19.46 -22.03
CA ASN A 128 -18.26 -20.58 -21.14
C ASN A 128 -17.16 -21.64 -21.14
N LYS A 129 -15.96 -21.26 -20.69
CA LYS A 129 -14.76 -22.11 -20.69
C LYS A 129 -14.18 -22.24 -19.29
N VAL A 130 -14.02 -23.49 -18.84
CA VAL A 130 -13.32 -23.83 -17.60
C VAL A 130 -11.85 -24.13 -17.92
N TYR A 131 -10.95 -23.52 -17.14
CA TYR A 131 -9.51 -23.71 -17.24
C TYR A 131 -9.04 -24.60 -16.09
N VAL A 132 -8.37 -25.70 -16.44
CA VAL A 132 -7.67 -26.56 -15.48
C VAL A 132 -6.18 -26.45 -15.77
N ILE A 133 -5.46 -25.74 -14.90
CA ILE A 133 -4.05 -25.43 -15.07
C ILE A 133 -3.25 -26.39 -14.19
N LYS A 134 -2.41 -27.22 -14.79
CA LYS A 134 -1.43 -28.04 -14.08
C LYS A 134 -0.11 -27.29 -13.99
N ALA A 135 0.48 -27.20 -12.81
CA ALA A 135 1.72 -26.47 -12.59
C ALA A 135 2.63 -27.19 -11.59
N ASN A 136 3.93 -27.16 -11.85
CA ASN A 136 4.90 -27.66 -10.89
C ASN A 136 5.12 -26.67 -9.74
N ALA A 137 5.17 -25.37 -10.03
CA ALA A 137 5.27 -24.30 -9.05
C ALA A 137 4.34 -23.15 -9.46
N MET A 138 3.81 -22.40 -8.49
CA MET A 138 2.94 -21.26 -8.74
C MET A 138 3.03 -20.20 -7.65
N SER A 139 2.68 -18.96 -8.01
CA SER A 139 2.55 -17.83 -7.10
C SER A 139 1.14 -17.26 -7.15
N VAL A 140 0.58 -16.92 -6.00
CA VAL A 140 -0.79 -16.40 -5.86
C VAL A 140 -0.76 -14.94 -5.39
N ALA A 141 -0.63 -14.03 -6.35
CA ALA A 141 -0.49 -12.58 -6.11
C ALA A 141 -1.78 -11.80 -6.47
N CYS A 142 -2.93 -12.21 -5.94
CA CYS A 142 -4.25 -11.66 -6.26
C CYS A 142 -4.70 -10.48 -5.36
N GLY A 143 -3.77 -9.82 -4.67
CA GLY A 143 -4.07 -8.67 -3.82
C GLY A 143 -4.66 -9.03 -2.45
N GLY A 144 -5.22 -8.03 -1.78
CA GLY A 144 -5.79 -8.15 -0.42
C GLY A 144 -7.29 -8.42 -0.40
N ALA A 145 -7.97 -7.93 0.65
CA ALA A 145 -9.42 -8.05 0.82
C ALA A 145 -10.05 -6.69 1.18
N VAL A 146 -11.11 -6.30 0.47
CA VAL A 146 -11.93 -5.11 0.75
C VAL A 146 -13.41 -5.47 0.72
N ASN A 147 -14.28 -4.53 1.09
CA ASN A 147 -15.73 -4.73 1.21
C ASN A 147 -16.17 -5.88 2.14
N VAL A 148 -15.24 -6.45 2.92
CA VAL A 148 -15.50 -7.40 4.01
C VAL A 148 -16.06 -6.72 5.27
N TYR A 149 -16.04 -5.38 5.32
CA TYR A 149 -16.75 -4.55 6.30
C TYR A 149 -17.65 -3.57 5.55
N ARG A 150 -18.79 -3.20 6.14
CA ARG A 150 -19.70 -2.18 5.57
C ARG A 150 -18.98 -0.83 5.49
N PRO A 151 -18.85 -0.21 4.30
CA PRO A 151 -18.22 1.11 4.14
C PRO A 151 -19.12 2.24 4.64
N ARG A 152 -18.58 3.48 4.66
CA ARG A 152 -19.33 4.67 5.13
C ARG A 152 -20.45 5.13 4.19
N SER A 153 -20.36 4.79 2.90
CA SER A 153 -21.38 5.07 1.89
C SER A 153 -21.90 3.75 1.32
N THR A 154 -23.21 3.53 1.37
CA THR A 154 -23.83 2.24 1.03
C THR A 154 -24.67 2.25 -0.26
N GLY A 155 -24.85 3.41 -0.89
CA GLY A 155 -25.40 3.53 -2.25
C GLY A 155 -24.30 3.39 -3.30
N GLU A 156 -24.30 4.25 -4.33
CA GLU A 156 -23.25 4.25 -5.37
C GLU A 156 -21.82 4.40 -4.82
N GLY A 157 -21.69 5.10 -3.68
CA GLY A 157 -20.42 5.23 -2.96
C GLY A 157 -19.83 3.93 -2.43
N LEU A 158 -20.55 2.80 -2.49
CA LEU A 158 -20.04 1.46 -2.13
C LEU A 158 -18.82 1.09 -2.98
N GLY A 159 -18.76 1.56 -4.23
CA GLY A 159 -17.62 1.37 -5.13
C GLY A 159 -16.37 2.17 -4.74
N ARG A 160 -16.48 3.09 -3.78
CA ARG A 160 -15.42 4.03 -3.38
C ARG A 160 -14.69 3.55 -2.12
N ALA A 161 -14.07 2.38 -2.18
CA ALA A 161 -13.14 1.96 -1.12
C ALA A 161 -11.78 2.68 -1.28
N TRP A 162 -11.04 2.86 -0.17
CA TRP A 162 -9.67 3.41 -0.24
C TRP A 162 -8.70 2.45 -0.94
N TYR A 163 -8.86 1.15 -0.69
CA TYR A 163 -8.11 0.09 -1.35
C TYR A 163 -8.95 -0.49 -2.51
N PRO A 164 -8.35 -1.08 -3.56
CA PRO A 164 -9.06 -1.39 -4.80
C PRO A 164 -10.28 -2.30 -4.60
N VAL A 165 -11.46 -1.84 -5.03
CA VAL A 165 -12.76 -2.47 -4.77
C VAL A 165 -12.88 -3.92 -5.27
N TRP A 166 -12.10 -4.28 -6.28
CA TRP A 166 -12.07 -5.63 -6.86
C TRP A 166 -11.29 -6.67 -6.04
N ASN A 167 -10.63 -6.27 -4.95
CA ASN A 167 -9.86 -7.18 -4.10
C ASN A 167 -10.77 -8.00 -3.17
N ALA A 168 -11.10 -9.22 -3.56
CA ALA A 168 -12.05 -10.08 -2.85
C ALA A 168 -11.43 -11.02 -1.78
N GLY A 169 -10.14 -10.88 -1.46
CA GLY A 169 -9.45 -11.80 -0.55
C GLY A 169 -9.04 -13.14 -1.17
N SER A 170 -8.99 -13.22 -2.51
CA SER A 170 -8.72 -14.47 -3.22
C SER A 170 -7.37 -15.10 -2.86
N THR A 171 -6.31 -14.31 -2.66
CA THR A 171 -5.01 -14.83 -2.20
C THR A 171 -5.16 -15.60 -0.89
N TYR A 172 -5.82 -15.00 0.11
CA TYR A 172 -5.91 -15.59 1.45
C TYR A 172 -6.72 -16.87 1.44
N THR A 173 -7.93 -16.82 0.89
CA THR A 173 -8.86 -17.96 0.91
C THR A 173 -8.33 -19.13 0.11
N MET A 174 -7.80 -18.90 -1.09
CA MET A 174 -7.30 -19.98 -1.94
C MET A 174 -6.13 -20.72 -1.29
N CYS A 175 -5.18 -20.00 -0.71
CA CYS A 175 -4.02 -20.59 -0.04
C CYS A 175 -4.42 -21.30 1.27
N ALA A 176 -5.27 -20.67 2.09
CA ALA A 176 -5.75 -21.27 3.34
C ALA A 176 -6.51 -22.59 3.09
N GLN A 177 -7.33 -22.65 2.05
CA GLN A 177 -8.11 -23.84 1.71
C GLN A 177 -7.26 -25.05 1.30
N VAL A 178 -6.03 -24.84 0.82
CA VAL A 178 -5.09 -25.92 0.51
C VAL A 178 -4.12 -26.22 1.65
N GLY A 179 -4.35 -25.65 2.83
CA GLY A 179 -3.59 -25.93 4.04
C GLY A 179 -2.33 -25.08 4.22
N ALA A 180 -2.18 -23.98 3.47
CA ALA A 180 -1.08 -23.05 3.72
C ALA A 180 -1.27 -22.35 5.07
N GLU A 181 -0.20 -22.26 5.86
CA GLU A 181 -0.20 -21.53 7.13
C GLU A 181 -0.46 -20.05 6.88
N MET A 182 -1.41 -19.49 7.63
CA MET A 182 -1.74 -18.07 7.62
C MET A 182 -1.13 -17.39 8.84
N THR A 183 -0.72 -16.13 8.72
CA THR A 183 -0.10 -15.37 9.81
C THR A 183 -0.65 -13.95 9.88
N MET A 184 -0.75 -13.39 11.09
CA MET A 184 -1.20 -12.02 11.35
C MET A 184 -2.57 -11.66 10.73
N MET A 185 -3.48 -12.63 10.62
CA MET A 185 -4.80 -12.44 9.98
C MET A 185 -5.73 -11.50 10.77
N GLU A 186 -5.43 -11.27 12.05
CA GLU A 186 -6.12 -10.30 12.91
C GLU A 186 -5.73 -8.85 12.60
N ASN A 187 -4.58 -8.63 11.95
CA ASN A 187 -4.12 -7.32 11.57
C ASN A 187 -5.01 -6.73 10.47
N ARG A 188 -5.42 -5.47 10.64
CA ARG A 188 -6.24 -4.73 9.69
C ARG A 188 -5.69 -3.33 9.47
N PHE A 189 -5.86 -2.81 8.27
CA PHE A 189 -5.48 -1.43 7.96
C PHE A 189 -6.71 -0.55 7.80
N VAL A 190 -6.85 0.45 8.68
CA VAL A 190 -7.94 1.44 8.64
C VAL A 190 -7.33 2.81 8.35
N PRO A 191 -7.37 3.29 7.09
CA PRO A 191 -6.71 4.53 6.70
C PRO A 191 -7.51 5.77 7.14
N ALA A 192 -6.84 6.76 7.72
CA ALA A 192 -7.39 8.11 7.88
C ALA A 192 -7.11 8.91 6.60
N ARG A 193 -8.17 9.39 5.93
CA ARG A 193 -8.14 10.04 4.61
C ARG A 193 -9.18 11.15 4.55
N PHE A 194 -9.17 11.92 3.46
CA PHE A 194 -10.27 12.84 3.17
C PHE A 194 -11.59 12.08 3.12
N LYS A 195 -12.61 12.69 3.75
CA LYS A 195 -13.95 12.11 3.89
C LYS A 195 -14.54 11.77 2.50
N ASP A 196 -15.24 10.64 2.44
CA ASP A 196 -15.96 10.08 1.28
C ASP A 196 -15.08 9.66 0.09
N GLY A 197 -14.26 10.56 -0.46
CA GLY A 197 -13.40 10.27 -1.61
C GLY A 197 -12.14 9.46 -1.27
N TYR A 198 -11.75 9.41 0.01
CA TYR A 198 -10.54 8.72 0.52
C TYR A 198 -9.23 9.15 -0.14
N GLY A 199 -9.14 10.42 -0.54
CA GLY A 199 -7.93 11.02 -1.12
C GLY A 199 -6.71 10.96 -0.17
N PRO A 200 -5.49 10.92 -0.72
CA PRO A 200 -4.27 10.78 0.07
C PRO A 200 -4.00 12.02 0.92
N VAL A 201 -3.53 11.79 2.15
CA VAL A 201 -3.17 12.86 3.12
C VAL A 201 -1.66 13.02 3.29
N GLY A 202 -0.86 12.07 2.78
CA GLY A 202 0.59 12.04 3.00
C GLY A 202 1.31 13.26 2.45
N ALA A 203 1.00 13.69 1.22
CA ALA A 203 1.57 14.91 0.64
C ALA A 203 1.16 16.16 1.44
N TRP A 204 -0.10 16.26 1.85
CA TRP A 204 -0.59 17.37 2.68
C TRP A 204 0.14 17.50 4.00
N PHE A 205 0.30 16.41 4.75
CA PHE A 205 1.04 16.43 6.01
C PHE A 205 2.54 16.65 5.83
N LEU A 206 3.16 15.96 4.87
CA LEU A 206 4.61 15.84 4.81
C LEU A 206 5.25 16.87 3.88
N LEU A 207 4.60 17.23 2.77
CA LEU A 207 5.09 18.23 1.84
C LEU A 207 4.56 19.63 2.19
N PHE A 208 3.23 19.77 2.24
CA PHE A 208 2.56 21.07 2.47
C PHE A 208 2.40 21.43 3.97
N LYS A 209 2.81 20.55 4.88
CA LYS A 209 2.72 20.74 6.34
C LYS A 209 1.34 21.18 6.84
N ALA A 210 0.28 20.76 6.14
CA ALA A 210 -1.10 20.97 6.55
C ALA A 210 -1.32 20.32 7.93
N LYS A 211 -2.13 20.97 8.76
CA LYS A 211 -2.53 20.44 10.07
C LYS A 211 -3.91 19.81 10.00
N ALA A 212 -4.13 18.80 10.84
CA ALA A 212 -5.45 18.25 11.06
C ALA A 212 -5.94 18.68 12.45
N THR A 213 -7.08 19.35 12.50
CA THR A 213 -7.66 19.90 13.73
C THR A 213 -9.06 19.35 13.97
N ASN A 214 -9.51 19.40 15.21
CA ASN A 214 -10.91 19.12 15.57
C ASN A 214 -11.79 20.36 15.33
N ALA A 215 -13.10 20.28 15.63
CA ALA A 215 -14.03 21.40 15.43
C ALA A 215 -13.73 22.64 16.27
N LYS A 216 -12.93 22.51 17.33
CA LYS A 216 -12.46 23.62 18.17
C LYS A 216 -11.18 24.27 17.63
N GLY A 217 -10.65 23.79 16.50
CA GLY A 217 -9.38 24.25 15.94
C GLY A 217 -8.14 23.67 16.65
N GLU A 218 -8.31 22.70 17.55
CA GLU A 218 -7.22 22.13 18.33
C GLU A 218 -6.51 21.01 17.56
N ASP A 219 -5.18 20.95 17.67
CA ASP A 219 -4.39 19.80 17.24
C ASP A 219 -4.61 18.64 18.21
N TYR A 220 -5.45 17.69 17.80
CA TYR A 220 -5.83 16.57 18.66
C TYR A 220 -4.66 15.61 18.97
N CYS A 221 -3.57 15.62 18.19
CA CYS A 221 -2.38 14.84 18.51
C CYS A 221 -1.60 15.45 19.69
N VAL A 222 -1.75 16.75 19.91
CA VAL A 222 -1.20 17.45 21.08
C VAL A 222 -2.13 17.29 22.28
N THR A 223 -3.41 17.60 22.13
CA THR A 223 -4.36 17.56 23.27
C THR A 223 -4.56 16.15 23.83
N ASN A 224 -4.53 15.12 22.98
CA ASN A 224 -4.68 13.73 23.41
C ASN A 224 -3.35 13.00 23.64
N ARG A 225 -2.21 13.70 23.69
CA ARG A 225 -0.89 13.07 23.78
C ARG A 225 -0.76 12.12 24.98
N ALA A 226 -1.41 12.44 26.10
CA ALA A 226 -1.43 11.60 27.30
C ALA A 226 -1.93 10.17 27.06
N MET A 227 -2.79 9.94 26.04
CA MET A 227 -3.26 8.61 25.67
C MET A 227 -2.13 7.68 25.20
N LEU A 228 -1.01 8.25 24.72
CA LEU A 228 0.12 7.48 24.21
C LEU A 228 1.11 7.08 25.31
N LYS A 229 1.04 7.70 26.49
CA LYS A 229 1.98 7.46 27.59
C LYS A 229 2.21 5.97 27.90
N PRO A 230 1.18 5.12 28.11
CA PRO A 230 1.42 3.70 28.40
C PRO A 230 2.10 2.93 27.25
N TYR A 231 1.94 3.39 26.00
CA TYR A 231 2.61 2.80 24.84
C TYR A 231 4.06 3.28 24.72
N GLU A 232 4.32 4.55 25.02
CA GLU A 232 5.67 5.12 25.07
C GLU A 232 6.50 4.50 26.20
N ASP A 233 5.92 4.35 27.39
CA ASP A 233 6.56 3.74 28.56
C ASP A 233 6.98 2.27 28.28
N ARG A 234 6.28 1.59 27.36
CA ARG A 234 6.60 0.23 26.89
C ARG A 234 7.46 0.18 25.62
N GLY A 235 7.88 1.33 25.09
CA GLY A 235 8.76 1.42 23.92
C GLY A 235 8.09 1.24 22.55
N TYR A 236 6.75 1.28 22.47
CA TYR A 236 6.01 1.17 21.19
C TYR A 236 5.91 2.49 20.43
N ALA A 237 6.11 3.62 21.11
CA ALA A 237 6.21 4.94 20.51
C ALA A 237 7.34 5.72 21.17
N LYS A 238 7.98 6.65 20.44
CA LYS A 238 9.03 7.50 21.01
C LYS A 238 9.07 8.85 20.32
N GLY A 239 8.90 9.92 21.11
CA GLY A 239 8.96 11.30 20.60
C GLY A 239 7.98 11.54 19.47
N HIS A 240 8.45 11.95 18.30
CA HIS A 240 7.58 12.22 17.14
C HIS A 240 7.27 10.97 16.29
N ILE A 241 7.84 9.80 16.63
CA ILE A 241 7.61 8.55 15.93
C ILE A 241 6.44 7.83 16.61
N ILE A 242 5.24 8.07 16.07
CA ILE A 242 3.99 7.48 16.55
C ILE A 242 3.48 6.48 15.50
N PRO A 243 3.25 5.21 15.86
CA PRO A 243 2.61 4.22 14.98
C PRO A 243 1.30 4.74 14.39
N THR A 244 1.02 4.40 13.14
CA THR A 244 -0.16 4.91 12.41
C THR A 244 -1.47 4.61 13.13
N CYS A 245 -1.61 3.40 13.71
CA CYS A 245 -2.80 3.01 14.47
C CYS A 245 -2.98 3.83 15.77
N LEU A 246 -1.89 4.23 16.43
CA LEU A 246 -1.94 5.09 17.63
C LEU A 246 -2.30 6.54 17.30
N ARG A 247 -1.93 7.03 16.11
CA ARG A 247 -2.44 8.33 15.62
C ARG A 247 -3.95 8.29 15.42
N ASN A 248 -4.45 7.22 14.79
CA ASN A 248 -5.89 7.00 14.64
C ASN A 248 -6.58 6.83 16.00
N HIS A 249 -5.92 6.22 16.99
CA HIS A 249 -6.48 6.04 18.32
C HIS A 249 -6.82 7.38 19.00
N MET A 250 -5.94 8.37 18.91
CA MET A 250 -6.21 9.74 19.37
C MET A 250 -7.38 10.37 18.61
N MET A 251 -7.41 10.23 17.27
CA MET A 251 -8.50 10.72 16.43
C MET A 251 -9.86 10.09 16.80
N LEU A 252 -9.89 8.79 17.12
CA LEU A 252 -11.11 8.08 17.50
C LEU A 252 -11.70 8.57 18.82
N ARG A 253 -10.91 9.18 19.69
CA ARG A 253 -11.43 9.84 20.90
C ARG A 253 -12.21 11.10 20.55
N GLU A 254 -11.67 11.95 19.68
CA GLU A 254 -12.36 13.16 19.21
C GLU A 254 -13.71 12.82 18.57
N MET A 255 -13.76 11.78 17.74
CA MET A 255 -14.98 11.36 17.06
C MET A 255 -16.05 10.85 18.03
N ARG A 256 -15.68 9.98 18.98
CA ARG A 256 -16.66 9.38 19.92
C ARG A 256 -17.17 10.38 20.96
N GLU A 257 -16.36 11.38 21.29
CA GLU A 257 -16.70 12.43 22.25
C GLU A 257 -17.35 13.66 21.57
N GLY A 258 -17.72 13.54 20.27
CA GLY A 258 -18.51 14.55 19.57
C GLY A 258 -17.75 15.82 19.18
N ARG A 259 -16.41 15.81 19.20
CA ARG A 259 -15.56 16.97 18.84
C ARG A 259 -15.16 17.03 17.36
N GLY A 260 -15.73 16.16 16.53
CA GLY A 260 -15.59 16.26 15.09
C GLY A 260 -16.36 17.46 14.49
N PRO A 261 -16.19 17.76 13.19
CA PRO A 261 -15.37 17.02 12.22
C PRO A 261 -13.87 17.15 12.48
N ILE A 262 -13.12 16.15 12.03
CA ILE A 262 -11.66 16.28 11.90
C ILE A 262 -11.40 16.88 10.54
N TYR A 263 -10.84 18.08 10.53
CA TYR A 263 -10.65 18.88 9.34
C TYR A 263 -9.16 19.01 9.03
N MET A 264 -8.79 18.89 7.75
CA MET A 264 -7.45 19.22 7.30
C MET A 264 -7.47 20.62 6.72
N ASP A 265 -6.80 21.56 7.39
CA ASP A 265 -6.74 22.94 6.92
C ASP A 265 -5.72 23.05 5.79
N THR A 266 -6.20 22.82 4.57
CA THR A 266 -5.41 22.96 3.35
C THR A 266 -5.28 24.41 2.91
N ALA A 267 -6.18 25.30 3.33
CA ALA A 267 -6.22 26.69 2.90
C ALA A 267 -5.09 27.51 3.54
N THR A 268 -4.72 27.16 4.77
CA THR A 268 -3.60 27.80 5.49
C THR A 268 -2.34 26.93 5.55
N ALA A 269 -2.26 25.87 4.76
CA ALA A 269 -1.04 25.05 4.65
C ALA A 269 0.10 25.89 4.04
N LEU A 270 1.36 25.49 4.29
CA LEU A 270 2.58 26.23 3.90
C LEU A 270 2.53 26.85 2.50
#